data_AF-A0A2E1JAY4-F1
#
_entry.id   AF-A0A2E1JAY4-F1
#
_cell.length_a   1.000
_cell.length_b   1.000
_cell.length_c   1.000
_cell.angle_alpha   90.00
_cell.angle_beta   90.00
_cell.angle_gamma   90.00
#
_symmetry.space_group_name_H-M   'P 1'
#
loop_
_entity.id
_entity.type
_entity.pdbx_description
1 polymer ?
#
loop_
_entity_poly.entity_id
_entity_poly.type
_entity_poly.pdbx_seq_one_letter_code
_entity_poly.pdbx_strand_id
1 'polypeptide(L)'
;KDGRAQSSDISFTLKERKFCISATASRAKTINLLRDNRAVLHITSPETWSYISFDGIVEVTATAQELNDDINQELSDIYRRVLGQEHPDWDEFQQAMIEDQRLVLRFVPLHAVGMLN
;
A
#
# COMPACT_ATOMS: atom_id res chain seq x y z
N LYS A 1 2.32 -5.62 18.70
CA LYS A 1 3.31 -5.90 19.78
C LYS A 1 2.86 -7.08 20.66
N ASP A 2 1.56 -7.32 20.80
CA ASP A 2 0.93 -8.32 21.65
C ASP A 2 0.33 -9.52 20.87
N GLY A 3 0.62 -9.62 19.56
CA GLY A 3 0.14 -10.68 18.69
C GLY A 3 -1.31 -10.53 18.19
N ARG A 4 -2.09 -9.56 18.69
CA ARG A 4 -3.43 -9.31 18.15
C ARG A 4 -3.37 -8.68 16.76
N ALA A 5 -4.37 -9.01 15.94
CA ALA A 5 -4.53 -8.42 14.62
C ALA A 5 -4.75 -6.91 14.71
N GLN A 6 -4.11 -6.18 13.81
CA GLN A 6 -4.40 -4.77 13.56
C GLN A 6 -4.95 -4.67 12.13
N SER A 7 -6.10 -4.02 11.97
CA SER A 7 -6.74 -3.80 10.66
C SER A 7 -6.80 -2.31 10.34
N SER A 8 -6.79 -1.98 9.05
CA SER A 8 -6.92 -0.61 8.55
C SER A 8 -7.39 -0.61 7.10
N ASP A 9 -8.26 0.33 6.76
CA ASP A 9 -8.59 0.61 5.36
C ASP A 9 -7.40 1.25 4.64
N ILE A 10 -7.32 0.97 3.34
CA ILE A 10 -6.24 1.38 2.45
C ILE A 10 -6.78 1.69 1.06
N SER A 11 -6.14 2.64 0.39
CA SER A 11 -6.18 2.74 -1.08
C SER A 11 -4.97 1.98 -1.64
N PHE A 12 -5.16 1.28 -2.74
CA PHE A 12 -4.10 0.52 -3.38
C PHE A 12 -4.22 0.56 -4.90
N THR A 13 -3.13 0.24 -5.59
CA THR A 13 -3.14 -0.10 -7.02
C THR A 13 -2.52 -1.48 -7.23
N LEU A 14 -2.84 -2.12 -8.34
CA LEU A 14 -2.22 -3.39 -8.73
C LEU A 14 -1.12 -3.13 -9.77
N LYS A 15 0.11 -3.54 -9.45
CA LYS A 15 1.27 -3.45 -10.35
C LYS A 15 2.09 -4.72 -10.22
N GLU A 16 2.40 -5.36 -11.35
CA GLU A 16 3.23 -6.59 -11.38
C GLU A 16 2.73 -7.69 -10.41
N ARG A 17 1.40 -7.86 -10.33
CA ARG A 17 0.73 -8.81 -9.42
C ARG A 17 0.92 -8.52 -7.92
N LYS A 18 1.40 -7.34 -7.56
CA LYS A 18 1.51 -6.83 -6.19
C LYS A 18 0.49 -5.73 -5.96
N PHE A 19 -0.09 -5.69 -4.77
CA PHE A 19 -0.90 -4.57 -4.33
C PHE A 19 0.05 -3.54 -3.72
N CYS A 20 0.15 -2.36 -4.35
CA CYS A 20 1.03 -1.29 -3.91
C CYS A 20 0.24 -0.23 -3.16
N ILE A 21 0.73 0.13 -1.97
CA ILE A 21 0.08 1.04 -1.04
C ILE A 21 1.07 2.12 -0.61
N SER A 22 0.67 3.40 -0.68
CA SER A 22 1.39 4.48 -0.02
C SER A 22 1.09 4.47 1.48
N ALA A 23 2.13 4.46 2.31
CA ALA A 23 2.03 4.54 3.75
C ALA A 23 3.13 5.44 4.32
N THR A 24 2.99 5.87 5.58
CA THR A 24 4.04 6.61 6.29
C THR A 24 4.81 5.71 7.25
N ALA A 25 6.10 5.98 7.46
CA ALA A 25 6.99 5.19 8.30
C ALA A 25 6.49 5.02 9.76
N SER A 26 5.88 6.07 10.30
CA SER A 26 5.45 6.14 11.71
C SER A 26 4.14 5.40 12.02
N ARG A 27 3.40 4.93 11.01
CA ARG A 27 2.10 4.29 11.24
C ARG A 27 2.25 2.90 11.84
N ALA A 28 1.29 2.53 12.68
CA ALA A 28 1.25 1.22 13.32
C ALA A 28 1.35 0.06 12.32
N LYS A 29 0.66 0.15 11.17
CA LYS A 29 0.73 -0.87 10.10
C LYS A 29 2.16 -1.06 9.59
N THR A 30 2.88 0.02 9.33
CA THR A 30 4.27 0.01 8.85
C THR A 30 5.21 -0.57 9.89
N ILE A 31 5.14 -0.09 11.13
CA ILE A 31 5.95 -0.60 12.24
C ILE A 31 5.68 -2.09 12.50
N ASN A 32 4.42 -2.52 12.38
CA ASN A 32 4.06 -3.93 12.52
C ASN A 32 4.64 -4.77 11.38
N LEU A 33 4.54 -4.31 10.13
CA LEU A 33 5.03 -5.01 8.94
C LEU A 33 6.55 -5.10 8.87
N LEU A 34 7.27 -4.11 9.41
CA LEU A 34 8.72 -4.17 9.58
C LEU A 34 9.16 -5.25 10.59
N ARG A 35 8.31 -5.55 11.59
CA ARG A 35 8.59 -6.60 12.58
C ARG A 35 8.18 -7.98 12.08
N ASP A 36 7.04 -8.07 11.41
CA ASP A 36 6.45 -9.30 10.88
C ASP A 36 5.70 -8.93 9.61
N ASN A 37 6.24 -9.35 8.46
CA ASN A 37 5.78 -8.89 7.16
C ASN A 37 4.58 -9.67 6.62
N ARG A 38 4.02 -10.60 7.40
CA ARG A 38 2.81 -11.34 7.02
C ARG A 38 1.60 -10.44 7.15
N ALA A 39 0.73 -10.47 6.15
CA ALA A 39 -0.49 -9.70 6.15
C ALA A 39 -1.63 -10.45 5.47
N VAL A 40 -2.85 -10.03 5.78
CA VAL A 40 -4.05 -10.40 5.03
C VAL A 40 -4.59 -9.14 4.37
N LEU A 41 -4.86 -9.20 3.07
CA LEU A 41 -5.54 -8.15 2.32
C LEU A 41 -6.94 -8.65 1.97
N HIS A 42 -7.96 -7.95 2.43
CA HIS A 42 -9.37 -8.31 2.21
C HIS A 42 -10.05 -7.27 1.31
N ILE A 43 -10.73 -7.74 0.28
CA ILE A 43 -11.49 -6.91 -0.67
C ILE A 43 -12.93 -7.41 -0.68
N THR A 44 -13.87 -6.48 -0.56
CA THR A 44 -15.30 -6.74 -0.64
C THR A 44 -15.93 -5.98 -1.80
N SER A 45 -16.95 -6.58 -2.42
CA SER A 45 -17.88 -5.90 -3.31
C SER A 45 -19.19 -5.71 -2.57
N PRO A 46 -19.58 -4.47 -2.22
CA PRO A 46 -20.86 -4.22 -1.52
C PRO A 46 -22.07 -4.55 -2.40
N GLU A 47 -21.93 -4.47 -3.73
CA GLU A 47 -23.01 -4.73 -4.69
C GLU A 47 -23.40 -6.20 -4.75
N THR A 48 -22.42 -7.10 -4.71
CA THR A 48 -22.63 -8.55 -4.89
C THR A 48 -22.50 -9.34 -3.60
N TRP A 49 -22.11 -8.71 -2.50
CA TRP A 49 -21.67 -9.38 -1.27
C TRP A 49 -20.50 -10.36 -1.47
N SER A 50 -19.80 -10.27 -2.60
CA SER A 50 -18.61 -11.07 -2.87
C SER A 50 -17.42 -10.56 -2.05
N TYR A 51 -16.51 -11.47 -1.71
CA TYR A 51 -15.24 -11.11 -1.08
C TYR A 51 -14.10 -12.01 -1.51
N ILE A 52 -12.88 -11.47 -1.44
CA ILE A 52 -11.63 -12.23 -1.55
C ILE A 52 -10.69 -11.75 -0.44
N SER A 53 -10.11 -12.70 0.28
CA SER A 53 -8.99 -12.49 1.19
C SER A 53 -7.74 -13.12 0.62
N PHE A 54 -6.66 -12.34 0.57
CA PHE A 54 -5.33 -12.84 0.25
C PHE A 54 -4.51 -12.98 1.53
N ASP A 55 -3.88 -14.13 1.71
CA ASP A 55 -2.73 -14.28 2.62
C ASP A 55 -1.45 -14.04 1.83
N GLY A 56 -0.50 -13.31 2.41
CA GLY A 56 0.72 -12.93 1.73
C GLY A 56 1.76 -12.26 2.61
N ILE A 57 2.82 -11.79 1.96
CA ILE A 57 3.91 -11.04 2.59
C ILE A 57 3.97 -9.63 2.03
N VAL A 58 4.51 -8.70 2.80
CA VAL A 58 4.71 -7.31 2.39
C VAL A 58 6.20 -7.00 2.26
N GLU A 59 6.59 -6.50 1.09
CA GLU A 59 7.87 -5.83 0.91
C GLU A 59 7.69 -4.37 1.35
N VAL A 60 8.50 -3.91 2.30
CA VAL A 60 8.50 -2.53 2.79
C VAL A 60 9.71 -1.82 2.22
N THR A 61 9.50 -0.74 1.46
CA THR A 61 10.62 0.05 0.92
C THR A 61 11.24 0.95 2.00
N ALA A 62 12.40 1.55 1.69
CA ALA A 62 12.82 2.75 2.38
C ALA A 62 11.83 3.90 2.13
N THR A 63 11.94 4.95 2.94
CA THR A 63 11.18 6.19 2.72
C THR A 63 11.74 6.96 1.53
N ALA A 64 10.88 7.71 0.83
CA ALA A 64 11.31 8.71 -0.14
C ALA A 64 12.24 9.72 0.55
N GLN A 65 13.34 10.09 -0.10
CA GLN A 65 14.37 10.99 0.42
C GLN A 65 14.60 12.19 -0.50
N GLU A 66 14.44 12.01 -1.81
CA GLU A 66 14.78 13.04 -2.79
C GLU A 66 13.72 13.12 -3.89
N LEU A 67 13.61 14.29 -4.51
CA LEU A 67 12.79 14.46 -5.70
C LEU A 67 13.31 13.52 -6.80
N ASN A 68 12.38 12.83 -7.42
CA ASN A 68 12.57 11.85 -8.49
C ASN A 68 13.38 10.62 -8.10
N ASP A 69 13.57 10.33 -6.81
CA ASP A 69 14.05 9.01 -6.41
C ASP A 69 13.05 7.90 -6.78
N ASP A 70 13.52 6.65 -6.81
CA ASP A 70 12.71 5.51 -7.24
C ASP A 70 11.41 5.37 -6.42
N ILE A 71 11.45 5.71 -5.13
CA ILE A 71 10.29 5.60 -4.24
C ILE A 71 9.27 6.70 -4.54
N ASN A 72 9.73 7.92 -4.76
CA ASN A 72 8.89 9.05 -5.16
C ASN A 72 8.25 8.84 -6.53
N GLN A 73 8.99 8.27 -7.47
CA GLN A 73 8.45 7.89 -8.77
C GLN A 73 7.35 6.83 -8.63
N GLU A 74 7.55 5.83 -7.77
CA GLU A 74 6.55 4.80 -7.51
C GLU A 74 5.32 5.36 -6.77
N LEU A 75 5.51 6.22 -5.77
CA LEU A 75 4.41 6.91 -5.06
C LEU A 75 3.59 7.79 -6.02
N SER A 76 4.23 8.46 -6.97
CA SER A 76 3.57 9.23 -8.02
C SER A 76 2.78 8.35 -8.99
N ASP A 77 3.32 7.20 -9.39
CA ASP A 77 2.60 6.18 -10.19
C ASP A 77 1.39 5.61 -9.42
N ILE A 78 1.53 5.34 -8.13
CA ILE A 78 0.42 4.92 -7.26
C ILE A 78 -0.66 6.01 -7.22
N TYR A 79 -0.30 7.27 -7.02
CA TYR A 79 -1.26 8.39 -7.04
C TYR A 79 -2.07 8.40 -8.33
N ARG A 80 -1.39 8.39 -9.49
CA ARG A 80 -2.07 8.42 -10.80
C ARG A 80 -3.04 7.26 -10.97
N ARG A 81 -2.62 6.05 -10.60
CA ARG A 81 -3.44 4.84 -10.78
C ARG A 81 -4.62 4.78 -9.82
N VAL A 82 -4.46 5.29 -8.60
CA VAL A 82 -5.52 5.27 -7.58
C VAL A 82 -6.58 6.34 -7.87
N LEU A 83 -6.17 7.55 -8.25
CA LEU A 83 -7.09 8.67 -8.47
C LEU A 83 -7.53 8.83 -9.93
N GLY A 84 -6.83 8.21 -10.89
CA GLY A 84 -7.15 8.30 -12.32
C GLY A 84 -6.87 9.67 -12.93
N GLN A 85 -6.03 10.50 -12.29
CA GLN A 85 -5.72 11.86 -12.72
C GLN A 85 -4.26 12.27 -12.42
N GLU A 86 -3.77 13.31 -13.08
CA GLU A 86 -2.46 13.92 -12.80
C GLU A 86 -2.52 14.82 -11.55
N HIS A 87 -1.39 14.97 -10.86
CA HIS A 87 -1.25 16.01 -9.84
C HIS A 87 -0.96 17.36 -10.52
N PRO A 88 -1.55 18.48 -10.06
CA PRO A 88 -1.30 19.80 -10.64
C PRO A 88 0.15 20.27 -10.50
N ASP A 89 0.87 19.78 -9.48
CA ASP A 89 2.28 20.07 -9.22
C ASP A 89 3.01 18.81 -8.70
N TRP A 90 3.82 18.17 -9.55
CA TRP A 90 4.48 16.92 -9.17
C TRP A 90 5.64 17.10 -8.19
N ASP A 91 6.30 18.27 -8.19
CA ASP A 91 7.40 18.54 -7.27
C ASP A 91 6.85 18.78 -5.86
N GLU A 92 5.73 19.51 -5.73
CA GLU A 92 5.01 19.67 -4.46
C GLU A 92 4.57 18.31 -3.90
N PHE A 93 3.98 17.45 -4.74
CA PHE A 93 3.56 16.12 -4.31
C PHE A 93 4.73 15.29 -3.77
N GLN A 94 5.84 15.24 -4.50
CA GLN A 94 7.01 14.47 -4.11
C GLN A 94 7.71 15.05 -2.87
N GLN A 95 7.74 16.37 -2.72
CA GLN A 95 8.23 17.03 -1.52
C GLN A 95 7.39 16.61 -0.30
N ALA A 96 6.06 16.59 -0.43
CA ALA A 96 5.18 16.11 0.63
C ALA A 96 5.42 14.62 0.97
N MET A 97 5.76 13.77 -0.01
CA MET A 97 6.10 12.38 0.25
C MET A 97 7.36 12.23 1.12
N ILE A 98 8.36 13.10 0.91
CA ILE A 98 9.60 13.12 1.68
C ILE A 98 9.31 13.58 3.11
N GLU A 99 8.59 14.71 3.25
CA GLU A 99 8.25 15.30 4.55
C GLU A 99 7.41 14.37 5.43
N ASP A 100 6.44 13.68 4.82
CA ASP A 100 5.60 12.68 5.49
C ASP A 100 6.34 11.36 5.79
N GLN A 101 7.60 11.23 5.36
CA GLN A 101 8.37 9.99 5.42
C GLN A 101 7.58 8.82 4.81
N ARG A 102 7.05 9.04 3.59
CA ARG A 102 6.26 8.05 2.88
C ARG A 102 7.13 6.98 2.25
N LEU A 103 6.58 5.79 2.22
CA LEU A 103 7.17 4.59 1.62
C LEU A 103 6.08 3.80 0.90
N VAL A 104 6.50 2.79 0.16
CA VAL A 104 5.60 1.85 -0.51
C VAL A 104 5.57 0.53 0.26
N LEU A 105 4.37 0.07 0.56
CA LEU A 105 4.11 -1.31 0.95
C LEU A 105 3.69 -2.07 -0.30
N ARG A 106 4.45 -3.11 -0.69
CA ARG A 106 4.09 -4.00 -1.80
C ARG A 106 3.63 -5.33 -1.24
N PHE A 107 2.33 -5.54 -1.20
CA PHE A 107 1.75 -6.81 -0.76
C PHE A 107 1.81 -7.84 -1.90
N VAL A 108 2.49 -8.95 -1.65
CA VAL A 108 2.65 -10.07 -2.57
C VAL A 108 1.68 -11.18 -2.16
N PRO A 109 0.57 -11.39 -2.90
CA PRO A 109 -0.38 -12.45 -2.58
C PRO A 109 0.22 -13.83 -2.81
N LEU A 110 0.01 -14.75 -1.86
CA LEU A 110 0.44 -16.15 -1.95
C LEU A 110 -0.75 -17.09 -2.14
N HIS A 111 -1.80 -16.89 -1.35
CA HIS A 111 -3.02 -17.69 -1.40
C HIS A 111 -4.23 -16.77 -1.41
N ALA A 112 -5.32 -17.24 -2.03
CA ALA A 112 -6.59 -16.54 -2.05
C ALA A 112 -7.70 -17.46 -1.57
N VAL A 113 -8.58 -16.93 -0.72
CA VAL A 113 -9.84 -17.56 -0.31
C VAL A 113 -10.95 -16.54 -0.48
N GLY A 114 -12.14 -16.97 -0.87
CA GLY A 114 -13.22 -16.01 -1.13
C GLY A 114 -14.54 -16.67 -1.44
N MET A 115 -15.55 -15.82 -1.57
CA MET A 115 -16.89 -16.16 -2.04
C MET A 115 -17.24 -15.17 -3.14
N LEU A 116 -17.55 -15.69 -4.33
CA LEU A 116 -17.98 -14.90 -5.49
C LEU A 116 -19.43 -15.29 -5.80
N ASN A 117 -20.30 -14.29 -5.83
CA ASN A 117 -21.72 -14.44 -6.16
C ASN A 117 -22.01 -13.87 -7.54
#